data_AF-A0AAF0E9C7-F1
#
_entry.id   AF-A0AAF0E9C7-F1
#
_cell.length_a   1.000
_cell.length_b   1.000
_cell.length_c   1.000
_cell.angle_alpha   90.00
_cell.angle_beta   90.00
_cell.angle_gamma   90.00
#
_symmetry.space_group_name_H-M   'P 1'
#
loop_
_entity.id
_entity.type
_entity.pdbx_description
1 polymer ?
#
loop_
_entity_poly.entity_id
_entity_poly.type
_entity_poly.pdbx_seq_one_letter_code
_entity_poly.pdbx_strand_id
1 'polypeptide(L)'
;MMAPSLRDEVQAMLTVFEQDVRDIFSSMSQEAALGASSSKRDTPASQAKIRALADRHAELVQLTHTIAQHQANQARIIPIVAEVKSRDAQQRATIARLTVLRDELRALREAGAKEAQALERAEAAPVAAQDILDYAQRLAKYTSAPPGYQLADLQASAVQPSKAAQADYNPDATRAAAYYDPIIPNMPQELPFPTDRIMRQGILYADAAMESGVTAPPEQGSDSGAPGAQPPVEMPDATMPAHGALPVLDSFGTDDEDAFDLDLNP
;
A
#
# COMPACT_ATOMS: atom_id res chain seq x y z
N MET A 1 -26.39 28.50 -34.75
CA MET A 1 -25.51 28.97 -35.83
C MET A 1 -24.18 29.29 -35.19
N MET A 2 -23.13 28.51 -35.47
CA MET A 2 -21.80 28.78 -34.93
C MET A 2 -21.23 29.99 -35.67
N ALA A 3 -20.71 30.98 -34.93
CA ALA A 3 -20.05 32.13 -35.54
C ALA A 3 -18.85 31.62 -36.35
N PRO A 4 -18.64 32.11 -37.58
CA PRO A 4 -17.45 31.76 -38.35
C PRO A 4 -16.20 32.13 -37.55
N SER A 5 -15.18 31.28 -37.63
CA SER A 5 -13.89 31.56 -37.01
C SER A 5 -13.28 32.82 -37.64
N LEU A 6 -12.66 33.67 -36.81
CA LEU A 6 -11.88 34.84 -37.27
C LEU A 6 -10.85 34.47 -38.36
N ARG A 7 -10.33 33.24 -38.31
CA ARG A 7 -9.43 32.72 -39.33
C ARG A 7 -10.12 32.55 -40.68
N ASP A 8 -11.33 32.00 -40.67
CA ASP A 8 -12.11 31.74 -41.89
C ASP A 8 -12.58 33.06 -42.51
N GLU A 9 -12.91 34.05 -41.68
CA GLU A 9 -13.28 35.40 -42.10
C GLU A 9 -12.11 36.13 -42.78
N VAL A 10 -10.91 36.08 -42.19
CA VAL A 10 -9.69 36.66 -42.80
C VAL A 10 -9.34 35.96 -44.09
N GLN A 11 -9.45 34.62 -44.13
CA GLN A 11 -9.16 33.86 -45.34
C GLN A 11 -10.16 34.19 -46.45
N ALA A 12 -11.45 34.31 -46.14
CA ALA A 12 -12.46 34.75 -47.09
C ALA A 12 -12.16 36.16 -47.62
N MET A 13 -11.84 37.10 -46.74
CA MET A 13 -11.47 38.47 -47.13
C MET A 13 -10.22 38.53 -48.01
N LEU A 14 -9.19 37.73 -47.72
CA LEU A 14 -7.99 37.64 -48.55
C LEU A 14 -8.28 37.08 -49.94
N THR A 15 -9.13 36.05 -50.05
CA THR A 15 -9.49 35.49 -51.36
C THR A 15 -10.27 36.48 -52.21
N VAL A 16 -11.18 37.25 -51.59
CA VAL A 16 -11.94 38.29 -52.27
C VAL A 16 -11.03 39.46 -52.68
N PHE A 17 -10.13 39.90 -51.80
CA PHE A 17 -9.15 40.93 -52.10
C PHE A 17 -8.23 40.52 -53.26
N GLU A 18 -7.75 39.27 -53.27
CA GLU A 18 -6.96 38.73 -54.37
C GLU A 18 -7.74 38.74 -55.70
N GLN A 19 -9.02 38.37 -55.65
CA GLN A 19 -9.88 38.37 -56.81
C GLN A 19 -10.12 39.80 -57.33
N ASP A 20 -10.37 40.77 -56.46
CA ASP A 20 -10.53 42.18 -56.85
C ASP A 20 -9.26 42.73 -57.51
N VAL A 21 -8.08 42.40 -56.98
CA VAL A 21 -6.79 42.80 -57.55
C VAL A 21 -6.63 42.20 -58.95
N ARG A 22 -6.91 40.90 -59.12
CA ARG A 22 -6.88 40.23 -60.43
C ARG A 22 -7.88 40.85 -61.41
N ASP A 23 -9.06 41.22 -60.95
CA ASP A 23 -10.11 41.84 -61.76
C ASP A 23 -9.75 43.27 -62.20
N ILE A 24 -9.04 44.03 -61.36
CA ILE A 24 -8.51 45.35 -61.71
C ILE A 24 -7.42 45.20 -62.77
N PHE A 25 -6.40 44.36 -62.55
CA PHE A 25 -5.29 44.18 -63.49
C PHE A 25 -5.75 43.58 -64.84
N SER A 26 -6.70 42.64 -64.83
CA SER A 26 -7.27 42.11 -66.06
C SER A 26 -8.05 43.16 -66.84
N SER A 27 -8.84 44.02 -66.16
CA SER A 27 -9.53 45.13 -66.83
C SER A 27 -8.56 46.18 -67.40
N MET A 28 -7.50 46.54 -66.66
CA MET A 28 -6.47 47.48 -67.12
C MET A 28 -5.68 46.94 -68.33
N SER A 29 -5.35 45.65 -68.34
CA SER A 29 -4.62 45.03 -69.45
C SER A 29 -5.47 44.90 -70.71
N GLN A 30 -6.77 44.61 -70.59
CA GLN A 30 -7.71 44.63 -71.71
C GLN A 30 -7.89 46.03 -72.30
N GLU A 31 -8.02 47.07 -71.45
CA GLU A 31 -8.11 48.47 -71.88
C GLU A 31 -6.82 48.92 -72.60
N ALA A 32 -5.65 48.48 -72.12
CA ALA A 32 -4.36 48.77 -72.76
C ALA A 32 -4.19 48.07 -74.12
N ALA A 33 -4.68 46.84 -74.27
CA ALA A 33 -4.60 46.07 -75.51
C ALA A 33 -5.52 46.62 -76.63
N LEU A 34 -6.62 47.29 -76.29
CA LEU A 34 -7.57 47.88 -77.24
C LEU A 34 -7.10 49.21 -77.86
N GLY A 35 -5.88 49.67 -77.57
CA GLY A 35 -5.27 50.82 -78.26
C GLY A 35 -5.92 52.18 -78.00
N ALA A 36 -6.74 52.31 -76.95
CA ALA A 36 -7.35 53.57 -76.57
C ALA A 36 -6.31 54.53 -75.94
N SER A 37 -5.63 55.26 -76.82
CA SER A 37 -4.73 56.35 -76.50
C SER A 37 -5.42 57.43 -75.64
N SER A 38 -4.90 57.60 -74.42
CA SER A 38 -4.57 58.88 -73.79
C SER A 38 -5.63 59.82 -73.18
N SER A 39 -6.89 59.45 -72.90
CA SER A 39 -7.78 60.42 -72.22
C SER A 39 -8.85 59.93 -71.23
N LYS A 40 -9.00 58.63 -70.97
CA LYS A 40 -9.99 58.13 -69.99
C LYS A 40 -9.44 57.04 -69.06
N ARG A 41 -8.31 57.29 -68.41
CA ARG A 41 -7.86 56.45 -67.28
C ARG A 41 -8.85 56.46 -66.10
N ASP A 42 -9.68 57.51 -66.03
CA ASP A 42 -10.75 57.69 -65.04
C ASP A 42 -12.11 57.25 -65.59
N THR A 43 -12.26 55.98 -65.99
CA THR A 43 -13.62 55.44 -66.14
C THR A 43 -14.24 55.34 -64.74
N PRO A 44 -15.50 55.78 -64.53
CA PRO A 44 -16.13 55.73 -63.22
C PRO A 44 -16.20 54.30 -62.64
N ALA A 45 -16.17 53.28 -63.52
CA ALA A 45 -16.10 51.87 -63.13
C ALA A 45 -14.74 51.46 -62.54
N SER A 46 -13.60 51.96 -63.08
CA SER A 46 -12.28 51.65 -62.51
C SER A 46 -12.09 52.34 -61.15
N GLN A 47 -12.57 53.57 -61.01
CA GLN A 47 -12.57 54.29 -59.73
C GLN A 47 -13.45 53.60 -58.68
N ALA A 48 -14.60 53.04 -59.07
CA ALA A 48 -15.46 52.28 -58.15
C ALA A 48 -14.77 51.00 -57.63
N LYS A 49 -14.06 50.27 -58.51
CA LYS A 49 -13.28 49.08 -58.11
C LYS A 49 -12.11 49.43 -57.18
N ILE A 50 -11.41 50.53 -57.46
CA ILE A 50 -10.31 51.02 -56.60
C ILE A 50 -10.83 51.42 -55.21
N ARG A 51 -11.99 52.06 -55.13
CA ARG A 51 -12.63 52.38 -53.84
C ARG A 51 -13.04 51.12 -53.08
N ALA A 52 -13.68 50.15 -53.75
CA ALA A 52 -14.04 48.88 -53.13
C ALA A 52 -12.81 48.11 -52.59
N LEU A 53 -11.69 48.16 -53.31
CA LEU A 53 -10.42 47.59 -52.85
C LEU A 53 -9.87 48.32 -51.61
N ALA A 54 -9.95 49.65 -51.60
CA ALA A 54 -9.53 50.46 -50.46
C ALA A 54 -10.40 50.20 -49.21
N ASP A 55 -11.72 50.06 -49.39
CA ASP A 55 -12.65 49.72 -48.31
C ASP A 55 -12.36 48.33 -47.73
N ARG A 56 -12.14 47.33 -48.59
CA ARG A 56 -11.74 45.97 -48.18
C ARG A 56 -10.38 45.93 -47.49
N HIS A 57 -9.42 46.74 -47.95
CA HIS A 57 -8.14 46.88 -47.26
C HIS A 57 -8.32 47.47 -45.86
N ALA A 58 -9.18 48.49 -45.71
CA ALA A 58 -9.48 49.06 -44.40
C ALA A 58 -10.14 48.02 -43.47
N GLU A 59 -11.04 47.19 -44.00
CA GLU A 59 -11.66 46.08 -43.27
C GLU A 59 -10.64 45.01 -42.85
N LEU A 60 -9.72 44.61 -43.73
CA LEU A 60 -8.64 43.68 -43.40
C LEU A 60 -7.73 44.24 -42.29
N VAL A 61 -7.40 45.54 -42.33
CA VAL A 61 -6.64 46.19 -41.26
C VAL A 61 -7.39 46.13 -39.93
N GLN A 62 -8.71 46.32 -39.92
CA GLN A 62 -9.52 46.17 -38.71
C GLN A 62 -9.48 44.73 -38.19
N LEU A 63 -9.64 43.72 -39.05
CA LEU A 63 -9.55 42.31 -38.67
C LEU A 63 -8.17 41.92 -38.12
N THR A 64 -7.08 42.44 -38.69
CA THR A 64 -5.74 42.19 -38.13
C THR A 64 -5.57 42.81 -36.74
N HIS A 65 -6.19 43.97 -36.49
CA HIS A 65 -6.20 44.59 -35.17
C HIS A 65 -6.98 43.75 -34.15
N THR A 66 -8.15 43.23 -34.51
CA THR A 66 -8.93 42.34 -33.62
C THR A 66 -8.16 41.05 -33.33
N ILE A 67 -7.50 40.44 -34.33
CA ILE A 67 -6.62 39.27 -34.13
C ILE A 67 -5.50 39.59 -33.14
N ALA A 68 -4.81 40.72 -33.31
CA ALA A 68 -3.74 41.13 -32.41
C ALA A 68 -4.25 41.29 -30.96
N GLN A 69 -5.46 41.85 -30.79
CA GLN A 69 -6.11 41.95 -29.49
C GLN A 69 -6.47 40.57 -28.91
N HIS A 70 -7.00 39.65 -29.71
CA HIS A 70 -7.28 38.28 -29.30
C HIS A 70 -6.01 37.54 -28.90
N GLN A 71 -4.90 37.71 -29.63
CA GLN A 71 -3.60 37.14 -29.29
C GLN A 71 -3.06 37.69 -27.97
N ALA A 72 -3.17 39.00 -27.75
CA ALA A 72 -2.77 39.62 -26.49
C ALA A 72 -3.61 39.12 -25.31
N ASN A 73 -4.92 38.94 -25.51
CA ASN A 73 -5.81 38.35 -24.51
C ASN A 73 -5.47 36.89 -24.24
N GLN A 74 -5.21 36.11 -25.29
CA GLN A 74 -4.82 34.71 -25.15
C GLN A 74 -3.50 34.56 -24.37
N ALA A 75 -2.52 35.42 -24.65
CA ALA A 75 -1.26 35.47 -23.92
C ALA A 75 -1.46 35.80 -22.43
N ARG A 76 -2.51 36.53 -22.06
CA ARG A 76 -2.90 36.79 -20.66
C ARG A 76 -3.67 35.64 -20.03
N ILE A 77 -4.51 34.95 -20.79
CA ILE A 77 -5.32 33.83 -20.31
C ILE A 77 -4.43 32.62 -19.98
N ILE A 78 -3.43 32.32 -20.83
CA ILE A 78 -2.54 31.17 -20.65
C ILE A 78 -1.92 31.09 -19.23
N PRO A 79 -1.25 32.14 -18.71
CA PRO A 79 -0.67 32.09 -17.36
C PRO A 79 -1.74 32.00 -16.27
N ILE A 80 -2.90 32.66 -16.43
CA ILE A 80 -4.00 32.56 -15.46
C ILE A 80 -4.52 31.12 -15.38
N VAL A 81 -4.70 30.46 -16.53
CA VAL A 81 -5.13 29.04 -16.56
C VAL A 81 -4.08 28.14 -15.90
N ALA A 82 -2.79 28.39 -16.13
CA ALA A 82 -1.72 27.66 -15.46
C ALA A 82 -1.73 27.88 -13.94
N GLU A 83 -2.01 29.11 -13.49
CA GLU A 83 -2.10 29.46 -12.08
C GLU A 83 -3.31 28.80 -11.41
N VAL A 84 -4.47 28.77 -12.08
CA VAL A 84 -5.67 28.04 -11.61
C VAL A 84 -5.37 26.56 -11.46
N LYS A 85 -4.77 25.93 -12.47
CA LYS A 85 -4.37 24.51 -12.41
C LYS A 85 -3.41 24.22 -11.25
N SER A 86 -2.45 25.12 -11.01
CA SER A 86 -1.50 25.01 -9.90
C SER A 86 -2.21 25.10 -8.55
N ARG A 87 -3.15 26.05 -8.38
CA ARG A 87 -3.96 26.18 -7.17
C ARG A 87 -4.85 24.96 -6.94
N ASP A 88 -5.48 24.43 -7.98
CA ASP A 88 -6.33 23.23 -7.87
C ASP A 88 -5.49 22.01 -7.42
N ALA A 89 -4.28 21.86 -7.97
CA ALA A 89 -3.37 20.80 -7.54
C ALA A 89 -2.97 20.96 -6.06
N GLN A 90 -2.67 22.18 -5.61
CA GLN A 90 -2.36 22.48 -4.21
C GLN A 90 -3.55 22.21 -3.27
N GLN A 91 -4.76 22.57 -3.69
CA GLN A 91 -5.98 22.29 -2.94
C GLN A 91 -6.21 20.79 -2.80
N ARG A 92 -6.10 20.02 -3.88
CA ARG A 92 -6.22 18.55 -3.83
C ARG A 92 -5.18 17.92 -2.91
N ALA A 93 -3.92 18.37 -2.98
CA ALA A 93 -2.86 17.89 -2.10
C ALA A 93 -3.14 18.23 -0.62
N THR A 94 -3.70 19.40 -0.35
CA THR A 94 -4.07 19.82 1.01
C THR A 94 -5.23 18.98 1.56
N ILE A 95 -6.26 18.74 0.75
CA ILE A 95 -7.39 17.88 1.12
C ILE A 95 -6.89 16.46 1.42
N ALA A 96 -6.03 15.90 0.55
CA ALA A 96 -5.45 14.57 0.77
C ALA A 96 -4.63 14.50 2.08
N ARG A 97 -3.88 15.55 2.41
CA ARG A 97 -3.14 15.62 3.68
C ARG A 97 -4.09 15.71 4.87
N LEU A 98 -5.16 16.49 4.78
CA LEU A 98 -6.15 16.61 5.85
C LEU A 98 -6.91 15.30 6.07
N THR A 99 -7.20 14.53 5.03
CA THR A 99 -7.84 13.22 5.17
C THR A 99 -6.93 12.24 5.90
N VAL A 100 -5.63 12.19 5.54
CA VAL A 100 -4.65 11.36 6.26
C VAL A 100 -4.57 11.74 7.74
N LEU A 101 -4.40 13.04 8.04
CA LEU A 101 -4.33 13.51 9.43
C LEU A 101 -5.61 13.21 10.22
N ARG A 102 -6.78 13.35 9.59
CA ARG A 102 -8.07 13.00 10.22
C ARG A 102 -8.12 11.53 10.58
N ASP A 103 -7.67 10.66 9.68
CA ASP A 103 -7.73 9.21 9.87
C ASP A 103 -6.71 8.76 10.93
N GLU A 104 -5.52 9.37 10.97
CA GLU A 104 -4.53 9.21 12.05
C GLU A 104 -5.10 9.62 13.42
N LEU A 105 -5.75 10.79 13.51
CA LEU A 105 -6.38 11.27 14.73
C LEU A 105 -7.53 10.37 15.19
N ARG A 106 -8.31 9.81 14.24
CA ARG A 106 -9.34 8.83 14.55
C ARG A 106 -8.73 7.56 15.12
N ALA A 107 -7.68 7.02 14.50
CA ALA A 107 -6.98 5.83 14.99
C ALA A 107 -6.40 6.04 16.39
N LEU A 108 -5.78 7.20 16.66
CA LEU A 108 -5.27 7.56 17.98
C LEU A 108 -6.39 7.64 19.03
N ARG A 109 -7.53 8.22 18.67
CA ARG A 109 -8.70 8.30 19.56
C ARG A 109 -9.24 6.90 19.89
N GLU A 110 -9.33 6.02 18.89
CA GLU A 110 -9.79 4.64 19.09
C GLU A 110 -8.81 3.84 19.94
N ALA A 111 -7.50 3.99 19.72
CA ALA A 111 -6.47 3.39 20.56
C ALA A 111 -6.57 3.88 22.00
N GLY A 112 -6.66 5.19 22.22
CA GLY A 112 -6.83 5.78 23.55
C GLY A 112 -8.11 5.32 24.26
N ALA A 113 -9.22 5.14 23.51
CA ALA A 113 -10.45 4.59 24.07
C ALA A 113 -10.29 3.12 24.50
N LYS A 114 -9.56 2.31 23.73
CA LYS A 114 -9.26 0.91 24.09
C LYS A 114 -8.34 0.85 25.31
N GLU A 115 -7.33 1.70 25.39
CA GLU A 115 -6.43 1.79 26.55
C GLU A 115 -7.19 2.23 27.81
N ALA A 116 -8.05 3.24 27.71
CA ALA A 116 -8.89 3.68 28.82
C ALA A 116 -9.78 2.54 29.35
N GLN A 117 -10.41 1.77 28.46
CA GLN A 117 -11.19 0.60 28.86
C GLN A 117 -10.33 -0.50 29.49
N ALA A 118 -9.11 -0.71 28.99
CA ALA A 118 -8.19 -1.69 29.56
C ALA A 118 -7.76 -1.28 30.99
N LEU A 119 -7.51 0.01 31.21
CA LEU A 119 -7.22 0.57 32.53
C LEU A 119 -8.41 0.43 33.46
N GLU A 120 -9.63 0.79 33.02
CA GLU A 120 -10.84 0.63 33.83
C GLU A 120 -11.06 -0.84 34.25
N ARG A 121 -10.83 -1.80 33.33
CA ARG A 121 -10.89 -3.23 33.65
C ARG A 121 -9.79 -3.66 34.63
N ALA A 122 -8.57 -3.14 34.49
CA ALA A 122 -7.47 -3.43 35.39
C ALA A 122 -7.69 -2.83 36.79
N GLU A 123 -8.30 -1.64 36.87
CA GLU A 123 -8.70 -1.00 38.12
C GLU A 123 -9.84 -1.75 38.80
N ALA A 124 -10.79 -2.31 38.03
CA ALA A 124 -11.87 -3.13 38.57
C ALA A 124 -11.40 -4.48 39.14
N ALA A 125 -10.28 -5.02 38.63
CA ALA A 125 -9.69 -6.28 39.08
C ALA A 125 -8.20 -6.09 39.44
N PRO A 126 -7.91 -5.39 40.56
CA PRO A 126 -6.53 -5.13 40.94
C PRO A 126 -5.85 -6.44 41.34
N VAL A 127 -4.70 -6.72 40.73
CA VAL A 127 -3.86 -7.86 41.11
C VAL A 127 -3.13 -7.52 42.41
N ALA A 128 -3.23 -8.38 43.41
CA ALA A 128 -2.53 -8.17 44.67
C ALA A 128 -1.02 -8.26 44.46
N ALA A 129 -0.26 -7.34 45.08
CA ALA A 129 1.20 -7.34 44.98
C ALA A 129 1.83 -8.66 45.47
N GLN A 130 1.20 -9.32 46.44
CA GLN A 130 1.66 -10.62 46.95
C GLN A 130 1.58 -11.71 45.87
N ASP A 131 0.49 -11.77 45.10
CA ASP A 131 0.32 -12.76 44.03
C ASP A 131 1.38 -12.59 42.94
N ILE A 132 1.72 -11.33 42.62
CA ILE A 132 2.79 -11.01 41.66
C ILE A 132 4.14 -11.48 42.20
N LEU A 133 4.45 -11.23 43.47
CA LEU A 133 5.71 -11.64 44.10
C LEU A 133 5.82 -13.16 44.18
N ASP A 134 4.76 -13.84 44.60
CA ASP A 134 4.72 -15.30 44.70
C ASP A 134 4.87 -15.95 43.31
N TYR A 135 4.19 -15.40 42.29
CA TYR A 135 4.34 -15.85 40.91
C TYR A 135 5.73 -15.59 40.36
N ALA A 136 6.29 -14.40 40.60
CA ALA A 136 7.64 -14.05 40.18
C ALA A 136 8.71 -14.94 40.85
N GLN A 137 8.55 -15.28 42.13
CA GLN A 137 9.44 -16.24 42.82
C GLN A 137 9.34 -17.65 42.24
N ARG A 138 8.13 -18.10 41.87
CA ARG A 138 7.94 -19.38 41.16
C ARG A 138 8.62 -19.35 39.81
N LEU A 139 8.38 -18.30 39.02
CA LEU A 139 8.97 -18.13 37.70
C LEU A 139 10.51 -18.07 37.78
N ALA A 140 11.05 -17.36 38.77
CA ALA A 140 12.50 -17.25 38.98
C ALA A 140 13.17 -18.62 39.16
N LYS A 141 12.51 -19.63 39.75
CA LYS A 141 13.08 -20.99 39.87
C LYS A 141 13.27 -21.67 38.50
N TYR A 142 12.44 -21.32 37.53
CA TYR A 142 12.45 -21.92 36.19
C TYR A 142 13.16 -21.03 35.15
N THR A 143 13.34 -19.73 35.44
CA THR A 143 13.96 -18.78 34.52
C THR A 143 15.33 -18.27 34.97
N SER A 144 15.72 -18.48 36.23
CA SER A 144 17.09 -18.21 36.67
C SER A 144 18.00 -19.37 36.30
N ALA A 145 19.18 -19.06 35.77
CA ALA A 145 20.19 -20.09 35.57
C ALA A 145 20.60 -20.67 36.94
N PRO A 146 20.78 -21.99 37.07
CA PRO A 146 21.12 -22.63 38.34
C PRO A 146 22.30 -21.95 39.03
N PRO A 147 22.32 -21.82 40.37
CA PRO A 147 23.44 -21.21 41.09
C PRO A 147 24.75 -21.94 40.76
N GLY A 148 25.64 -21.26 40.01
CA GLY A 148 26.89 -21.84 39.49
C GLY A 148 26.98 -21.97 37.97
N TYR A 149 25.92 -21.63 37.22
CA TYR A 149 25.95 -21.65 35.76
C TYR A 149 26.80 -20.49 35.20
N GLN A 150 28.08 -20.75 34.95
CA GLN A 150 28.97 -19.80 34.29
C GLN A 150 28.88 -19.99 32.77
N LEU A 151 28.46 -18.94 32.05
CA LEU A 151 28.40 -18.90 30.57
C LEU A 151 29.76 -19.18 29.87
N ALA A 152 30.86 -19.21 30.63
CA ALA A 152 32.20 -19.48 30.11
C ALA A 152 32.41 -20.92 29.62
N ASP A 153 31.76 -21.92 30.24
CA ASP A 153 31.97 -23.34 29.91
C ASP A 153 31.31 -23.74 28.57
N LEU A 154 30.25 -23.04 28.16
CA LEU A 154 29.62 -23.21 26.85
C LEU A 154 30.41 -22.55 25.72
N GLN A 155 31.13 -21.46 25.99
CA GLN A 155 32.02 -20.85 25.00
C GLN A 155 33.33 -21.63 24.81
N ALA A 156 33.82 -22.33 25.85
CA ALA A 156 35.01 -23.15 25.77
C ALA A 156 34.80 -24.45 24.97
N SER A 157 33.60 -25.03 24.99
CA SER A 157 33.28 -26.26 24.23
C SER A 157 32.96 -26.02 22.75
N ALA A 158 32.81 -24.77 22.31
CA ALA A 158 32.51 -24.42 20.91
C ALA A 158 33.75 -24.42 19.99
N VAL A 159 34.96 -24.67 20.52
CA VAL A 159 36.22 -24.63 19.75
C VAL A 159 37.04 -25.90 19.97
N GLN A 160 36.56 -27.05 19.47
CA GLN A 160 37.46 -28.15 19.10
C GLN A 160 37.05 -28.79 17.76
N PRO A 161 37.93 -28.79 16.74
CA PRO A 161 37.68 -29.48 15.48
C PRO A 161 37.94 -30.98 15.64
N SER A 162 36.91 -31.82 15.43
CA SER A 162 37.04 -33.27 15.49
C SER A 162 37.82 -33.82 14.29
N LYS A 163 38.94 -34.48 14.57
CA LYS A 163 39.69 -35.32 13.63
C LYS A 163 39.20 -36.77 13.74
N ALA A 164 38.70 -37.29 12.62
CA ALA A 164 38.79 -38.67 12.12
C ALA A 164 38.54 -39.84 13.08
N ALA A 165 37.47 -40.59 12.81
CA ALA A 165 37.48 -42.04 12.88
C ALA A 165 37.35 -42.60 11.44
N GLN A 166 38.25 -43.51 11.05
CA GLN A 166 38.03 -44.44 9.95
C GLN A 166 37.90 -45.85 10.54
N ALA A 167 36.79 -46.53 10.23
CA ALA A 167 36.76 -47.94 9.80
C ALA A 167 35.31 -48.39 9.51
N ASP A 168 35.01 -48.54 8.21
CA ASP A 168 34.21 -49.58 7.56
C ASP A 168 33.04 -50.23 8.33
N TYR A 169 31.85 -49.60 8.26
CA TYR A 169 30.60 -50.33 8.01
C TYR A 169 29.58 -49.40 7.34
N ASN A 170 29.12 -49.79 6.15
CA ASN A 170 28.08 -49.17 5.32
C ASN A 170 28.25 -47.64 5.06
N PRO A 171 28.64 -47.19 3.86
CA PRO A 171 29.03 -45.79 3.62
C PRO A 171 27.94 -44.74 3.94
N ASP A 172 26.66 -45.11 3.90
CA ASP A 172 25.56 -44.24 4.33
C ASP A 172 25.34 -44.23 5.85
N ALA A 173 25.68 -45.31 6.57
CA ALA A 173 25.59 -45.40 8.03
C ALA A 173 26.85 -44.84 8.74
N THR A 174 28.04 -44.96 8.14
CA THR A 174 29.26 -44.33 8.66
C THR A 174 29.25 -42.81 8.47
N ARG A 175 28.62 -42.30 7.40
CA ARG A 175 28.35 -40.86 7.25
C ARG A 175 27.35 -40.35 8.30
N ALA A 176 26.37 -41.17 8.71
CA ALA A 176 25.44 -40.82 9.78
C ALA A 176 26.06 -40.92 11.19
N ALA A 177 26.95 -41.88 11.44
CA ALA A 177 27.63 -42.07 12.72
C ALA A 177 28.71 -41.01 13.00
N ALA A 178 29.31 -40.42 11.97
CA ALA A 178 30.31 -39.34 12.12
C ALA A 178 29.73 -38.01 12.61
N TYR A 179 28.39 -37.84 12.61
CA TYR A 179 27.72 -36.63 13.07
C TYR A 179 27.08 -36.76 14.47
N TYR A 180 27.16 -37.92 15.12
CA TYR A 180 26.70 -38.11 16.49
C TYR A 180 27.86 -38.54 17.39
N ASP A 181 28.36 -37.59 18.17
CA ASP A 181 29.30 -37.80 19.26
C ASP A 181 28.54 -38.35 20.49
N PRO A 182 28.90 -39.53 21.05
CA PRO A 182 28.21 -40.10 22.21
C PRO A 182 28.58 -39.41 23.54
N ILE A 183 29.54 -38.48 23.53
CA ILE A 183 29.71 -37.55 24.65
C ILE A 183 28.96 -36.28 24.28
N ILE A 184 27.63 -36.33 24.32
CA ILE A 184 26.86 -35.10 24.48
C ILE A 184 27.29 -34.58 25.85
N PRO A 185 28.04 -33.45 25.94
CA PRO A 185 28.29 -32.82 27.22
C PRO A 185 26.91 -32.58 27.79
N ASN A 186 26.59 -33.24 28.90
CA ASN A 186 25.29 -33.27 29.57
C ASN A 186 24.53 -31.99 29.21
N MET A 187 23.68 -32.04 28.16
CA MET A 187 22.97 -30.83 27.76
C MET A 187 22.25 -30.40 29.04
N PRO A 188 22.29 -29.11 29.44
CA PRO A 188 21.54 -28.65 30.60
C PRO A 188 20.10 -29.13 30.41
N GLN A 189 19.74 -30.21 31.10
CA GLN A 189 18.65 -31.09 30.69
C GLN A 189 17.28 -30.53 31.11
N GLU A 190 17.29 -29.26 31.49
CA GLU A 190 16.14 -28.45 31.77
C GLU A 190 16.04 -27.44 30.62
N LEU A 191 15.57 -27.95 29.48
CA LEU A 191 15.00 -27.08 28.45
C LEU A 191 13.87 -26.26 29.11
N PRO A 192 13.61 -25.03 28.68
CA PRO A 192 12.58 -24.16 29.28
C PRO A 192 11.13 -24.64 29.01
N PHE A 193 10.98 -25.86 28.52
CA PHE A 193 9.72 -26.50 28.17
C PHE A 193 9.53 -27.76 29.02
N PRO A 194 8.28 -28.17 29.31
CA PRO A 194 8.00 -29.38 30.07
C PRO A 194 8.74 -30.60 29.50
N THR A 195 9.44 -31.35 30.35
CA THR A 195 10.19 -32.53 29.91
C THR A 195 9.24 -33.65 29.50
N ASP A 196 9.64 -34.50 28.54
CA ASP A 196 8.83 -35.64 28.07
C ASP A 196 8.43 -36.57 29.23
N ARG A 197 9.30 -36.70 30.23
CA ARG A 197 9.00 -37.41 31.47
C ARG A 197 7.83 -36.78 32.22
N ILE A 198 7.85 -35.47 32.44
CA ILE A 198 6.75 -34.75 33.11
C ILE A 198 5.46 -34.83 32.28
N MET A 199 5.55 -34.75 30.95
CA MET A 199 4.39 -34.87 30.08
C MET A 199 3.74 -36.25 30.16
N ARG A 200 4.55 -37.32 30.20
CA ARG A 200 4.07 -38.71 30.34
C ARG A 200 3.60 -39.06 31.76
N GLN A 201 4.15 -38.41 32.77
CA GLN A 201 3.70 -38.56 34.16
C GLN A 201 2.52 -37.63 34.49
N GLY A 202 2.20 -36.69 33.60
CA GLY A 202 1.10 -35.76 33.77
C GLY A 202 -0.25 -36.47 33.76
N ILE A 203 -1.20 -35.91 34.50
CA ILE A 203 -2.57 -36.42 34.66
C ILE A 203 -3.24 -36.64 33.29
N LEU A 204 -3.00 -35.73 32.34
CA LEU A 204 -3.54 -35.84 30.98
C LEU A 204 -3.07 -37.10 30.23
N TYR A 205 -1.83 -37.54 30.43
CA TYR A 205 -1.35 -38.79 29.81
C TYR A 205 -1.91 -40.01 30.52
N ALA A 206 -2.01 -39.97 31.86
CA ALA A 206 -2.61 -41.06 32.63
C ALA A 206 -4.08 -41.29 32.24
N ASP A 207 -4.86 -40.23 32.08
CA ASP A 207 -6.26 -40.29 31.66
C ASP A 207 -6.38 -40.84 30.23
N ALA A 208 -5.55 -40.36 29.29
CA ALA A 208 -5.53 -40.85 27.91
C ALA A 208 -5.08 -42.32 27.80
N ALA A 209 -4.15 -42.77 28.65
CA ALA A 209 -3.70 -44.16 28.69
C ALA A 209 -4.79 -45.09 29.28
N MET A 210 -5.55 -44.62 30.26
CA MET A 210 -6.69 -45.36 30.82
C MET A 210 -7.86 -45.47 29.82
N GLU A 211 -8.12 -44.42 29.04
CA GLU A 211 -9.20 -44.39 28.04
C GLU A 211 -8.88 -45.22 26.78
N SER A 212 -7.60 -45.35 26.41
CA SER A 212 -7.14 -46.11 25.24
C SER A 212 -6.83 -47.59 25.50
N GLY A 213 -6.90 -48.05 26.76
CA GLY A 213 -6.67 -49.45 27.13
C GLY A 213 -5.24 -49.96 26.87
N VAL A 214 -4.28 -49.07 26.63
CA VAL A 214 -2.88 -49.42 26.44
C VAL A 214 -2.19 -49.43 27.81
N THR A 215 -1.86 -50.61 28.31
CA THR A 215 -1.03 -50.75 29.51
C THR A 215 0.35 -50.13 29.26
N ALA A 216 0.76 -49.21 30.16
CA ALA A 216 2.08 -48.59 30.13
C ALA A 216 3.22 -49.64 30.04
N PRO A 217 4.28 -49.41 29.25
CA PRO A 217 5.42 -50.32 29.19
C PRO A 217 6.20 -50.33 30.52
N PRO A 218 6.88 -51.45 30.86
CA PRO A 218 7.45 -51.65 32.18
C PRO A 218 8.63 -50.71 32.45
N GLU A 219 8.59 -50.06 33.61
CA GLU A 219 9.70 -49.32 34.19
C GLU A 219 10.89 -50.26 34.47
N GLN A 220 12.08 -49.89 34.00
CA GLN A 220 13.34 -50.43 34.55
C GLN A 220 13.65 -49.67 35.84
N GLY A 221 13.71 -50.43 36.94
CA GLY A 221 13.60 -49.90 38.29
C GLY A 221 14.82 -49.22 38.89
N SER A 222 14.54 -48.46 39.94
CA SER A 222 15.40 -48.31 41.12
C SER A 222 14.48 -48.24 42.34
N ASP A 223 14.56 -49.30 43.14
CA ASP A 223 13.76 -49.59 44.34
C ASP A 223 14.15 -48.69 45.53
N SER A 224 13.15 -48.15 46.24
CA SER A 224 13.20 -47.97 47.71
C SER A 224 11.82 -47.60 48.29
N GLY A 225 11.10 -48.63 48.78
CA GLY A 225 10.61 -48.68 50.17
C GLY A 225 9.38 -47.87 50.66
N ALA A 226 8.19 -48.48 50.49
CA ALA A 226 7.16 -48.76 51.55
C ALA A 226 6.28 -47.61 52.17
N PRO A 227 5.19 -47.89 52.95
CA PRO A 227 3.80 -47.95 52.46
C PRO A 227 2.74 -47.22 53.34
N GLY A 228 1.49 -47.05 52.86
CA GLY A 228 0.31 -46.98 53.75
C GLY A 228 -0.92 -46.16 53.28
N ALA A 229 -2.03 -46.87 52.98
CA ALA A 229 -3.48 -46.62 53.24
C ALA A 229 -4.13 -45.25 52.91
N GLN A 230 -5.37 -45.06 52.44
CA GLN A 230 -6.56 -45.83 52.00
C GLN A 230 -7.52 -44.78 51.30
N PRO A 231 -8.57 -45.18 50.54
CA PRO A 231 -9.49 -44.30 49.77
C PRO A 231 -10.75 -43.92 50.59
N PRO A 232 -11.89 -43.39 50.06
CA PRO A 232 -12.28 -42.76 48.76
C PRO A 232 -12.98 -41.38 48.97
N VAL A 233 -13.57 -40.72 47.95
CA VAL A 233 -14.92 -40.09 47.97
C VAL A 233 -15.31 -39.63 46.53
N GLU A 234 -16.58 -39.88 46.22
CA GLU A 234 -17.35 -39.74 44.97
C GLU A 234 -17.57 -38.30 44.44
N MET A 235 -17.97 -38.24 43.17
CA MET A 235 -18.30 -37.08 42.30
C MET A 235 -19.48 -36.21 42.80
N PRO A 236 -19.80 -35.06 42.15
CA PRO A 236 -20.68 -35.13 40.98
C PRO A 236 -20.37 -34.16 39.81
N ASP A 237 -20.80 -34.63 38.64
CA ASP A 237 -21.07 -33.98 37.36
C ASP A 237 -21.14 -32.44 37.27
N ALA A 238 -20.38 -31.89 36.31
CA ALA A 238 -20.69 -30.63 35.67
C ALA A 238 -20.60 -30.77 34.13
N THR A 239 -21.78 -30.92 33.54
CA THR A 239 -22.15 -30.77 32.13
C THR A 239 -21.37 -29.67 31.38
N MET A 240 -20.67 -30.06 30.32
CA MET A 240 -20.19 -29.17 29.24
C MET A 240 -21.30 -28.99 28.20
N PRO A 241 -21.61 -27.76 27.74
CA PRO A 241 -22.23 -27.57 26.43
C PRO A 241 -21.16 -27.33 25.36
N ALA A 242 -21.25 -28.15 24.31
CA ALA A 242 -20.52 -28.01 23.06
C ALA A 242 -21.20 -27.00 22.11
N HIS A 243 -20.39 -26.51 21.16
CA HIS A 243 -20.71 -25.88 19.87
C HIS A 243 -20.93 -24.36 19.80
N GLY A 244 -20.17 -23.73 18.89
CA GLY A 244 -20.41 -22.37 18.41
C GLY A 244 -19.30 -21.85 17.47
N ALA A 245 -19.36 -22.27 16.21
CA ALA A 245 -18.49 -21.94 15.08
C ALA A 245 -18.07 -20.45 14.93
N LEU A 246 -16.84 -20.26 14.47
CA LEU A 246 -16.26 -19.00 13.97
C LEU A 246 -16.97 -18.55 12.67
N PRO A 247 -17.31 -17.26 12.50
CA PRO A 247 -17.64 -16.73 11.18
C PRO A 247 -16.37 -16.32 10.42
N VAL A 248 -16.21 -16.94 9.26
CA VAL A 248 -15.32 -16.53 8.16
C VAL A 248 -15.79 -15.17 7.64
N LEU A 249 -14.91 -14.16 7.69
CA LEU A 249 -15.08 -12.88 7.01
C LEU A 249 -14.21 -12.91 5.76
N ASP A 250 -14.82 -13.33 4.67
CA ASP A 250 -14.32 -13.20 3.31
C ASP A 250 -15.28 -12.28 2.54
N SER A 251 -14.73 -11.51 1.60
CA SER A 251 -15.43 -10.66 0.61
C SER A 251 -15.86 -9.24 1.01
N PHE A 252 -14.91 -8.30 0.92
CA PHE A 252 -15.13 -6.99 0.27
C PHE A 252 -14.10 -6.93 -0.88
N GLY A 253 -14.47 -7.12 -2.13
CA GLY A 253 -15.34 -6.20 -2.86
C GLY A 253 -14.46 -5.16 -3.57
N THR A 254 -13.70 -5.63 -4.56
CA THR A 254 -13.01 -4.79 -5.56
C THR A 254 -14.06 -4.19 -6.49
N ASP A 255 -14.46 -2.95 -6.23
CA ASP A 255 -15.18 -2.14 -7.21
C ASP A 255 -14.14 -1.30 -7.98
N ASP A 256 -13.75 -1.88 -9.12
CA ASP A 256 -13.31 -1.17 -10.31
C ASP A 256 -14.46 -0.28 -10.80
N GLU A 257 -14.34 1.04 -10.62
CA GLU A 257 -15.20 2.01 -11.30
C GLU A 257 -14.31 3.06 -11.99
N ASP A 258 -13.86 2.64 -13.17
CA ASP A 258 -13.45 3.42 -14.32
C ASP A 258 -14.50 4.48 -14.70
N ALA A 259 -14.36 5.73 -14.23
CA ALA A 259 -15.32 6.79 -14.59
C ALA A 259 -14.72 8.19 -14.81
N PHE A 260 -13.46 8.31 -15.28
CA PHE A 260 -12.87 9.63 -15.57
C PHE A 260 -12.11 9.77 -16.90
N ASP A 261 -12.48 9.00 -17.92
CA ASP A 261 -12.16 9.36 -19.32
C ASP A 261 -13.30 10.22 -19.90
N LEU A 262 -13.29 11.51 -19.55
CA LEU A 262 -14.02 12.53 -20.31
C LEU A 262 -13.05 13.20 -21.27
N ASP A 263 -12.97 12.57 -22.44
CA ASP A 263 -12.47 13.10 -23.69
C ASP A 263 -13.11 14.48 -23.97
N LEU A 264 -12.30 15.54 -23.82
CA LEU A 264 -12.66 16.91 -24.16
C LEU A 264 -11.77 17.37 -25.32
N ASN A 265 -12.13 16.91 -26.51
CA ASN A 265 -11.89 17.53 -27.81
C ASN A 265 -13.04 17.09 -28.72
N PRO A 266 -13.56 17.94 -29.64
CA PRO A 266 -12.77 18.72 -30.59
C PRO A 266 -12.83 20.25 -30.45
#